data_AF-A0A817Q1T5-F1
#
_entry.id   AF-A0A817Q1T5-F1
#
_cell.length_a   1.000
_cell.length_b   1.000
_cell.length_c   1.000
_cell.angle_alpha   90.00
_cell.angle_beta   90.00
_cell.angle_gamma   90.00
#
_symmetry.space_group_name_H-M   'P 1'
#
loop_
_entity.id
_entity.type
_entity.pdbx_description
1 polymer ?
#
loop_
_entity_poly.entity_id
_entity_poly.type
_entity_poly.pdbx_seq_one_letter_code
_entity_poly.pdbx_strand_id
1 'polypeptide(L)'
;MVTSILIHRTISRSIYPGKEIFLETTRKLSIGNKTIFEGNEVPCILSFLQHVLFEIHQKNLELQRYYTTAVDLFRIITSIKNKLQERIDSQLFGAACRYRLDRLPIDTQNMLKTSFIEFLSKIISYIDSYFDQNVVFYTTINYFSYENIETLTWNQVIQCVDMLKIKDLNEDCLFDEFTNIKSIFKTISD
;
A
#
# COMPACT_ATOMS: atom_id res chain seq x y z
N MET A 1 -9.72 0.92 -20.97
CA MET A 1 -8.35 0.50 -21.37
C MET A 1 -7.33 1.65 -21.37
N VAL A 2 -7.70 2.88 -21.76
CA VAL A 2 -6.78 4.05 -21.82
C VAL A 2 -6.45 4.64 -20.42
N THR A 3 -7.36 4.53 -19.45
CA THR A 3 -7.18 5.00 -18.06
C THR A 3 -6.18 4.17 -17.25
N SER A 4 -6.11 2.86 -17.49
CA SER A 4 -5.12 1.96 -16.86
C SER A 4 -3.68 2.27 -17.32
N ILE A 5 -3.49 2.68 -18.58
CA ILE A 5 -2.19 3.09 -19.13
C ILE A 5 -1.75 4.45 -18.56
N LEU A 6 -2.69 5.37 -18.30
CA LEU A 6 -2.40 6.65 -17.64
C LEU A 6 -2.05 6.47 -16.16
N ILE A 7 -2.76 5.61 -15.42
CA ILE A 7 -2.43 5.28 -14.03
C ILE A 7 -1.11 4.50 -13.97
N HIS A 8 -0.85 3.55 -14.87
CA HIS A 8 0.43 2.85 -14.97
C HIS A 8 1.58 3.78 -15.38
N ARG A 9 1.36 4.80 -16.22
CA ARG A 9 2.37 5.82 -16.53
C ARG A 9 2.58 6.81 -15.39
N THR A 10 1.54 7.19 -14.67
CA THR A 10 1.62 8.07 -13.50
C THR A 10 2.32 7.35 -12.35
N ILE A 11 1.94 6.11 -12.05
CA ILE A 11 2.56 5.24 -11.04
C ILE A 11 3.98 4.85 -11.47
N SER A 12 4.25 4.52 -12.73
CA SER A 12 5.62 4.22 -13.17
C SER A 12 6.53 5.45 -13.17
N ARG A 13 5.99 6.67 -13.38
CA ARG A 13 6.71 7.94 -13.19
C ARG A 13 6.81 8.36 -11.71
N SER A 14 5.85 8.00 -10.87
CA SER A 14 5.79 8.36 -9.45
C SER A 14 6.32 7.29 -8.48
N ILE A 15 6.65 6.09 -8.98
CA ILE A 15 7.52 5.08 -8.34
C ILE A 15 9.00 5.31 -8.73
N TYR A 16 9.25 6.06 -9.82
CA TYR A 16 10.59 6.50 -10.20
C TYR A 16 11.15 7.81 -9.57
N PRO A 17 10.48 8.58 -8.70
CA PRO A 17 11.16 9.64 -7.97
C PRO A 17 12.05 9.03 -6.90
N GLY A 18 11.86 7.77 -6.48
CA GLY A 18 12.86 7.08 -5.66
C GLY A 18 14.18 6.93 -6.40
N LYS A 19 14.15 6.61 -7.71
CA LYS A 19 15.36 6.54 -8.53
C LYS A 19 15.85 7.93 -8.92
N GLU A 20 14.98 8.90 -9.19
CA GLU A 20 15.37 10.27 -9.54
C GLU A 20 15.90 11.05 -8.33
N ILE A 21 15.30 10.93 -7.14
CA ILE A 21 15.82 11.48 -5.88
C ILE A 21 17.11 10.76 -5.49
N PHE A 22 17.18 9.42 -5.61
CA PHE A 22 18.42 8.68 -5.38
C PHE A 22 19.51 9.05 -6.40
N LEU A 23 19.16 9.22 -7.68
CA LEU A 23 20.08 9.60 -8.77
C LEU A 23 20.43 11.10 -8.79
N GLU A 24 19.57 12.00 -8.33
CA GLU A 24 19.86 13.44 -8.17
C GLU A 24 20.70 13.69 -6.92
N THR A 25 20.40 12.96 -5.83
CA THR A 25 21.25 12.95 -4.63
C THR A 25 22.62 12.35 -4.94
N THR A 26 22.70 11.32 -5.79
CA THR A 26 23.99 10.72 -6.23
C THR A 26 24.67 11.42 -7.40
N ARG A 27 23.96 12.17 -8.26
CA ARG A 27 24.58 13.00 -9.32
C ARG A 27 25.25 14.26 -8.78
N LYS A 28 24.83 14.74 -7.61
CA LYS A 28 25.52 15.82 -6.88
C LYS A 28 26.70 15.32 -6.05
N LEU A 29 26.88 14.01 -5.91
CA LEU A 29 27.98 13.44 -5.15
C LEU A 29 29.21 13.30 -6.05
N SER A 30 30.13 14.25 -5.87
CA SER A 30 31.50 14.18 -6.36
C SER A 30 32.20 12.90 -5.89
N ILE A 31 33.35 12.61 -6.49
CA ILE A 31 34.19 11.39 -6.44
C ILE A 31 34.51 10.81 -5.03
N GLY A 32 33.99 11.36 -3.93
CA GLY A 32 34.07 10.85 -2.55
C GLY A 32 33.15 9.68 -2.18
N ASN A 33 32.59 8.93 -3.13
CA ASN A 33 31.55 7.91 -2.88
C ASN A 33 32.01 6.59 -2.21
N LYS A 34 33.28 6.46 -1.79
CA LYS A 34 33.72 5.28 -1.02
C LYS A 34 33.36 5.37 0.45
N THR A 35 33.47 6.55 1.07
CA THR A 35 33.24 6.73 2.51
C THR A 35 31.77 6.64 2.94
N ILE A 36 30.81 6.87 2.03
CA ILE A 36 29.37 6.76 2.32
C ILE A 36 28.96 5.30 2.59
N PHE A 37 29.65 4.32 1.99
CA PHE A 37 29.41 2.89 2.21
C PHE A 37 30.32 2.28 3.28
N GLU A 38 31.19 3.07 3.89
CA GLU A 38 32.16 2.63 4.91
C GLU A 38 31.67 2.87 6.35
N GLY A 39 30.53 3.54 6.54
CA GLY A 39 29.91 3.72 7.85
C GLY A 39 29.43 2.39 8.45
N ASN A 40 29.67 2.19 9.74
CA ASN A 40 29.22 1.00 10.48
C ASN A 40 27.70 0.81 10.45
N GLU A 41 26.96 1.90 10.20
CA GLU A 41 25.50 1.97 10.07
C GLU A 41 24.98 1.47 8.71
N VAL A 42 25.80 1.48 7.66
CA VAL A 42 25.37 1.19 6.28
C VAL A 42 24.73 -0.20 6.16
N PRO A 43 25.29 -1.28 6.72
CA PRO A 43 24.64 -2.59 6.68
C PRO A 43 23.26 -2.60 7.36
N CYS A 44 23.06 -1.78 8.40
CA CYS A 44 21.78 -1.66 9.09
C CYS A 44 20.75 -0.97 8.19
N ILE A 45 21.13 0.15 7.57
CA ILE A 45 20.29 0.91 6.63
C ILE A 45 19.89 0.04 5.43
N LEU A 46 20.85 -0.69 4.84
CA LEU A 46 20.55 -1.58 3.71
C LEU A 46 19.60 -2.70 4.09
N SER A 47 19.71 -3.24 5.30
CA SER A 47 18.80 -4.29 5.80
C SER A 47 17.37 -3.76 5.98
N PHE A 48 17.24 -2.54 6.50
CA PHE A 48 15.96 -1.85 6.58
C PHE A 48 15.35 -1.64 5.19
N LEU A 49 16.11 -1.05 4.26
CA LEU A 49 15.66 -0.78 2.90
C LEU A 49 15.26 -2.05 2.16
N GLN A 50 16.06 -3.10 2.25
CA GLN A 50 15.74 -4.40 1.64
C GLN A 50 14.38 -4.91 2.11
N HIS A 51 14.12 -4.80 3.42
CA HIS A 51 12.85 -5.26 4.00
C HIS A 51 11.67 -4.44 3.49
N VAL A 52 11.75 -3.11 3.56
CA VAL A 52 10.66 -2.23 3.13
C VAL A 52 10.41 -2.31 1.62
N LEU A 53 11.48 -2.31 0.81
CA LEU A 53 11.36 -2.41 -0.65
C LEU A 53 10.77 -3.75 -1.08
N PHE A 54 11.11 -4.84 -0.38
CA PHE A 54 10.50 -6.14 -0.65
C PHE A 54 8.98 -6.09 -0.42
N GLU A 55 8.53 -5.48 0.68
CA GLU A 55 7.09 -5.37 0.97
C GLU A 55 6.33 -4.54 -0.06
N ILE A 56 6.91 -3.39 -0.44
CA ILE A 56 6.36 -2.55 -1.50
C ILE A 56 6.32 -3.32 -2.83
N HIS A 57 7.38 -4.06 -3.14
CA HIS A 57 7.45 -4.84 -4.37
C HIS A 57 6.38 -5.93 -4.44
N GLN A 58 6.17 -6.68 -3.36
CA GLN A 58 5.11 -7.70 -3.30
C GLN A 58 3.73 -7.09 -3.58
N LYS A 59 3.45 -5.92 -3.00
CA LYS A 59 2.18 -5.22 -3.21
C LYS A 59 2.05 -4.65 -4.62
N ASN A 60 3.14 -4.19 -5.22
CA ASN A 60 3.16 -3.82 -6.64
C ASN A 60 2.84 -5.00 -7.56
N LEU A 61 3.34 -6.20 -7.26
CA LEU A 61 2.99 -7.40 -8.02
C LEU A 61 1.52 -7.78 -7.88
N GLU A 62 0.93 -7.60 -6.69
CA GLU A 62 -0.52 -7.77 -6.48
C GLU A 62 -1.32 -6.79 -7.35
N LEU A 63 -0.91 -5.51 -7.42
CA LEU A 63 -1.57 -4.50 -8.26
C LEU A 63 -1.50 -4.80 -9.76
N GLN A 64 -0.44 -5.48 -10.21
CA GLN A 64 -0.21 -5.80 -11.62
C GLN A 64 -1.01 -7.01 -12.12
N ARG A 65 -1.78 -7.68 -11.25
CA ARG A 65 -2.62 -8.82 -11.67
C ARG A 65 -3.71 -8.34 -12.64
N TYR A 66 -3.98 -9.17 -13.65
CA TYR A 66 -4.92 -8.84 -14.74
C TYR A 66 -6.35 -8.57 -14.26
N TYR A 67 -6.72 -9.13 -13.12
CA TYR A 67 -8.07 -9.10 -12.55
C TYR A 67 -8.17 -8.28 -11.26
N THR A 68 -7.21 -7.38 -10.99
CA THR A 68 -7.28 -6.50 -9.81
C THR A 68 -8.49 -5.58 -9.91
N THR A 69 -9.46 -5.77 -9.02
CA THR A 69 -10.66 -4.92 -8.93
C THR A 69 -10.41 -3.66 -8.10
N ALA A 70 -11.34 -2.71 -8.11
CA ALA A 70 -11.26 -1.53 -7.24
C ALA A 70 -11.30 -1.90 -5.74
N VAL A 71 -11.99 -3.00 -5.40
CA VAL A 71 -12.04 -3.56 -4.05
C VAL A 71 -10.67 -4.13 -3.65
N ASP A 72 -10.02 -4.84 -4.57
CA ASP A 72 -8.66 -5.32 -4.38
C ASP A 72 -7.67 -4.17 -4.20
N LEU A 73 -7.83 -3.09 -4.97
CA LEU A 73 -6.99 -1.91 -4.86
C LEU A 73 -7.05 -1.30 -3.45
N PHE A 74 -8.26 -1.09 -2.90
CA PHE A 74 -8.41 -0.58 -1.54
C PHE A 74 -7.75 -1.51 -0.51
N ARG A 75 -8.00 -2.82 -0.61
CA ARG A 75 -7.41 -3.81 0.29
C ARG A 75 -5.88 -3.81 0.22
N ILE A 76 -5.31 -3.79 -0.98
CA ILE A 76 -3.85 -3.79 -1.19
C ILE A 76 -3.22 -2.55 -0.56
N ILE A 77 -3.80 -1.36 -0.79
CA ILE A 77 -3.29 -0.12 -0.21
C ILE A 77 -3.42 -0.10 1.31
N THR A 78 -4.60 -0.44 1.85
CA THR A 78 -4.82 -0.47 3.30
C THR A 78 -3.90 -1.48 3.97
N SER A 79 -3.67 -2.64 3.34
CA SER A 79 -2.75 -3.66 3.83
C SER A 79 -1.30 -3.16 3.92
N ILE A 80 -0.77 -2.51 2.88
CA ILE A 80 0.60 -1.98 2.94
C ILE A 80 0.71 -0.85 3.97
N LYS A 81 -0.26 0.07 4.01
CA LYS A 81 -0.30 1.17 4.98
C LYS A 81 -0.28 0.64 6.41
N ASN A 82 -1.19 -0.26 6.76
CA ASN A 82 -1.27 -0.85 8.09
C ASN A 82 0.02 -1.56 8.47
N LYS A 83 0.61 -2.32 7.53
CA LYS A 83 1.87 -3.00 7.77
C LYS A 83 3.03 -2.05 8.03
N LEU A 84 3.13 -0.95 7.28
CA LEU A 84 4.16 0.08 7.51
C LEU A 84 3.92 0.80 8.85
N GLN A 85 2.66 1.07 9.20
CA GLN A 85 2.30 1.67 10.49
C GLN A 85 2.65 0.76 11.66
N GLU A 86 2.32 -0.54 11.57
CA GLU A 86 2.70 -1.53 12.58
C GLU A 86 4.21 -1.59 12.80
N ARG A 87 5.02 -1.39 11.75
CA ARG A 87 6.49 -1.30 11.88
C ARG A 87 6.94 -0.07 12.65
N ILE A 88 6.27 1.06 12.45
CA ILE A 88 6.53 2.29 13.23
C ILE A 88 6.16 2.04 14.69
N ASP A 89 4.95 1.55 14.95
CA ASP A 89 4.39 1.39 16.29
C ASP A 89 5.18 0.35 17.11
N SER A 90 5.54 -0.78 16.49
CA SER A 90 6.35 -1.82 17.12
C SER A 90 7.85 -1.54 17.11
N GLN A 91 8.30 -0.52 16.36
CA GLN A 91 9.71 -0.27 16.01
C GLN A 91 10.45 -1.51 15.45
N LEU A 92 9.72 -2.44 14.82
CA LEU A 92 10.27 -3.65 14.24
C LEU A 92 10.56 -3.45 12.74
N PHE A 93 11.76 -2.99 12.42
CA PHE A 93 12.22 -2.68 11.06
C PHE A 93 12.76 -3.90 10.27
N GLY A 94 12.54 -5.10 10.78
CA GLY A 94 13.05 -6.37 10.23
C GLY A 94 14.14 -6.99 11.12
N ALA A 95 14.16 -8.32 11.18
CA ALA A 95 15.05 -9.05 12.10
C ALA A 95 16.55 -8.77 11.83
N ALA A 96 16.93 -8.71 10.56
CA ALA A 96 18.29 -8.43 10.13
C ALA A 96 18.71 -6.97 10.41
N CYS A 97 17.76 -6.03 10.36
CA CYS A 97 17.96 -4.65 10.78
C CYS A 97 18.14 -4.58 12.29
N ARG A 98 17.25 -5.18 13.08
CA ARG A 98 17.33 -5.23 14.55
C ARG A 98 18.69 -5.75 15.02
N TYR A 99 19.11 -6.91 14.51
CA TYR A 99 20.40 -7.50 14.86
C TYR A 99 21.60 -6.58 14.59
N ARG A 100 21.55 -5.77 13.53
CA ARG A 100 22.61 -4.81 13.20
C ARG A 100 22.51 -3.55 14.04
N LEU A 101 21.30 -3.07 14.28
CA LEU A 101 21.01 -1.91 15.11
C LEU A 101 21.53 -2.13 16.54
N ASP A 102 21.27 -3.30 17.12
CA ASP A 102 21.68 -3.66 18.49
C ASP A 102 23.22 -3.63 18.72
N ARG A 103 24.02 -3.58 17.64
CA ARG A 103 25.50 -3.50 17.69
C ARG A 103 26.05 -2.10 17.53
N LEU A 104 25.21 -1.12 17.23
CA LEU A 104 25.63 0.26 17.05
C LEU A 104 25.63 0.99 18.41
N PRO A 105 26.39 2.09 18.56
CA PRO A 105 26.28 2.96 19.72
C PRO A 105 24.83 3.44 19.92
N ILE A 106 24.40 3.61 21.17
CA ILE A 106 23.00 3.94 21.50
C ILE A 106 22.51 5.21 20.81
N ASP A 107 23.37 6.23 20.68
CA ASP A 107 23.04 7.48 19.99
C ASP A 107 22.78 7.25 18.51
N THR A 108 23.61 6.42 17.87
CA THR A 108 23.42 6.00 16.47
C THR A 108 22.15 5.18 16.30
N GLN A 109 21.83 4.30 17.24
CA GLN A 109 20.58 3.53 17.21
C GLN A 109 19.36 4.46 17.24
N ASN A 110 19.34 5.41 18.16
CA ASN A 110 18.24 6.36 18.32
C ASN A 110 18.09 7.23 17.07
N MET A 111 19.21 7.74 16.54
CA MET A 111 19.22 8.50 15.28
C MET A 111 18.62 7.68 14.13
N LEU A 112 19.07 6.44 13.93
CA LEU A 112 18.59 5.58 12.85
C LEU A 112 17.11 5.21 13.01
N LYS A 113 16.66 4.90 14.23
CA LYS A 113 15.23 4.64 14.49
C LYS A 113 14.38 5.83 14.09
N THR A 114 14.78 7.05 14.47
CA THR A 114 14.09 8.28 14.06
C THR A 114 14.07 8.40 12.53
N SER A 115 15.19 8.21 11.85
CA SER A 115 15.26 8.25 10.38
C SER A 115 14.39 7.18 9.71
N PHE A 116 14.33 5.96 10.26
CA PHE A 116 13.49 4.89 9.73
C PHE A 116 12.00 5.20 9.90
N ILE A 117 11.61 5.71 11.07
CA ILE A 117 10.23 6.16 11.32
C ILE A 117 9.87 7.28 10.35
N GLU A 118 10.70 8.31 10.20
CA GLU A 118 10.47 9.40 9.25
C GLU A 118 10.33 8.90 7.81
N PHE A 119 11.16 7.94 7.41
CA PHE A 119 11.09 7.33 6.08
C PHE A 119 9.76 6.60 5.86
N LEU A 120 9.35 5.75 6.81
CA LEU A 120 8.08 5.03 6.73
C LEU A 120 6.88 5.99 6.74
N SER A 121 6.90 6.99 7.62
CA SER A 121 5.86 8.02 7.68
C SER A 121 5.73 8.78 6.37
N LYS A 122 6.84 9.11 5.69
CA LYS A 122 6.78 9.73 4.36
C LYS A 122 6.12 8.84 3.32
N ILE A 123 6.36 7.53 3.35
CA ILE A 123 5.70 6.58 2.45
C ILE A 123 4.20 6.53 2.76
N ILE A 124 3.81 6.44 4.03
CA ILE A 124 2.41 6.43 4.45
C ILE A 124 1.71 7.72 4.03
N SER A 125 2.28 8.89 4.29
CA SER A 125 1.73 10.18 3.87
C SER A 125 1.60 10.29 2.34
N TYR A 126 2.54 9.70 1.59
CA TYR A 126 2.43 9.65 0.14
C TYR A 126 1.22 8.79 -0.30
N ILE A 127 1.04 7.61 0.30
CA ILE A 127 -0.12 6.75 0.06
C ILE A 127 -1.42 7.48 0.40
N ASP A 128 -1.49 8.11 1.57
CA ASP A 128 -2.66 8.86 2.05
C ASP A 128 -2.98 10.03 1.11
N SER A 129 -1.98 10.78 0.66
CA SER A 129 -2.21 11.90 -0.28
C SER A 129 -2.90 11.49 -1.58
N TYR A 130 -2.71 10.24 -2.01
CA TYR A 130 -3.36 9.68 -3.20
C TYR A 130 -4.75 9.10 -2.90
N PHE A 131 -4.93 8.54 -1.69
CA PHE A 131 -6.14 7.85 -1.29
C PHE A 131 -7.20 8.76 -0.66
N ASP A 132 -6.81 9.76 0.11
CA ASP A 132 -7.70 10.63 0.89
C ASP A 132 -8.75 11.33 0.03
N GLN A 133 -8.40 11.63 -1.22
CA GLN A 133 -9.32 12.23 -2.20
C GLN A 133 -10.50 11.32 -2.55
N ASN A 134 -10.38 10.01 -2.34
CA ASN A 134 -11.34 8.99 -2.75
C ASN A 134 -11.71 8.03 -1.60
N VAL A 135 -11.43 8.38 -0.34
CA VAL A 135 -11.70 7.50 0.81
C VAL A 135 -13.15 7.06 0.87
N VAL A 136 -14.12 7.96 0.62
CA VAL A 136 -15.55 7.62 0.60
C VAL A 136 -15.85 6.57 -0.46
N PHE A 137 -15.28 6.73 -1.65
CA PHE A 137 -15.43 5.75 -2.72
C PHE A 137 -14.89 4.38 -2.32
N TYR A 138 -13.64 4.36 -1.85
CA TYR A 138 -12.95 3.11 -1.52
C TYR A 138 -13.57 2.37 -0.32
N THR A 139 -13.99 3.10 0.71
CA THR A 139 -14.70 2.52 1.87
C THR A 139 -16.05 1.94 1.47
N THR A 140 -16.77 2.63 0.58
CA THR A 140 -18.09 2.20 0.09
C THR A 140 -17.99 0.94 -0.77
N ILE A 141 -17.03 0.85 -1.69
CA ILE A 141 -16.87 -0.38 -2.48
C ILE A 141 -16.31 -1.56 -1.66
N ASN A 142 -15.69 -1.31 -0.51
CA ASN A 142 -15.12 -2.37 0.34
C ASN A 142 -16.18 -3.33 0.92
N TYR A 143 -17.46 -2.96 0.89
CA TYR A 143 -18.56 -3.87 1.21
C TYR A 143 -18.58 -5.11 0.31
N PHE A 144 -18.08 -5.00 -0.92
CA PHE A 144 -18.00 -6.10 -1.88
C PHE A 144 -16.72 -6.94 -1.76
N SER A 145 -15.90 -6.71 -0.72
CA SER A 145 -14.75 -7.58 -0.46
C SER A 145 -15.22 -8.96 -0.01
N TYR A 146 -14.41 -9.97 -0.33
CA TYR A 146 -14.67 -11.35 0.08
C TYR A 146 -14.88 -11.48 1.60
N GLU A 147 -14.18 -10.67 2.41
CA GLU A 147 -14.28 -10.68 3.87
C GLU A 147 -15.61 -10.12 4.39
N ASN A 148 -16.25 -9.22 3.63
CA ASN A 148 -17.46 -8.51 4.07
C ASN A 148 -18.74 -9.01 3.40
N ILE A 149 -18.63 -9.87 2.37
CA ILE A 149 -19.77 -10.25 1.52
C ILE A 149 -20.91 -10.96 2.29
N GLU A 150 -20.58 -11.68 3.37
CA GLU A 150 -21.58 -12.27 4.26
C GLU A 150 -22.39 -11.21 5.01
N THR A 151 -21.77 -10.08 5.33
CA THR A 151 -22.40 -8.95 6.02
C THR A 151 -23.01 -7.92 5.06
N LEU A 152 -22.79 -8.07 3.75
CA LEU A 152 -23.32 -7.19 2.72
C LEU A 152 -24.84 -7.13 2.80
N THR A 153 -25.37 -5.91 2.85
CA THR A 153 -26.80 -5.59 2.89
C THR A 153 -27.24 -4.92 1.60
N TRP A 154 -28.53 -5.03 1.28
CA TRP A 154 -29.10 -4.37 0.10
C TRP A 154 -28.91 -2.85 0.12
N ASN A 155 -29.07 -2.21 1.28
CA ASN A 155 -28.86 -0.77 1.44
C ASN A 155 -27.43 -0.35 1.05
N GLN A 156 -26.43 -1.16 1.36
CA GLN A 156 -25.04 -0.90 0.95
C GLN A 156 -24.85 -1.03 -0.57
N VAL A 157 -25.54 -1.97 -1.21
CA VAL A 157 -25.53 -2.11 -2.67
C VAL A 157 -26.11 -0.86 -3.34
N ILE A 158 -27.26 -0.39 -2.88
CA ILE A 158 -27.89 0.83 -3.40
C ILE A 158 -27.01 2.08 -3.16
N GLN A 159 -26.42 2.22 -1.97
CA GLN A 159 -25.47 3.31 -1.70
C GLN A 159 -24.31 3.34 -2.72
N CYS A 160 -23.82 2.17 -3.14
CA CYS A 160 -22.77 2.09 -4.15
C CYS A 160 -23.27 2.50 -5.53
N VAL A 161 -24.47 2.08 -5.92
CA VAL A 161 -25.13 2.48 -7.18
C VAL A 161 -25.30 4.00 -7.25
N ASP A 162 -25.83 4.60 -6.20
CA ASP A 162 -26.06 6.04 -6.09
C ASP A 162 -24.75 6.82 -6.18
N MET A 163 -23.72 6.36 -5.48
CA MET A 163 -22.39 6.97 -5.50
C MET A 163 -21.75 6.90 -6.90
N LEU A 164 -21.91 5.78 -7.60
CA LEU A 164 -21.42 5.57 -8.97
C LEU A 164 -22.26 6.31 -10.02
N LYS A 165 -23.43 6.84 -9.63
CA LYS A 165 -24.38 7.55 -10.50
C LYS A 165 -24.74 6.72 -11.73
N ILE A 166 -24.93 5.41 -11.55
CA ILE A 166 -25.34 4.51 -12.62
C ILE A 166 -26.77 4.88 -13.00
N LYS A 167 -26.97 5.30 -14.25
CA LYS A 167 -28.29 5.58 -14.80
C LYS A 167 -28.88 4.32 -15.42
N ASP A 168 -30.21 4.23 -15.44
CA ASP A 168 -30.97 3.18 -16.11
C ASP A 168 -30.67 1.76 -15.58
N LEU A 169 -30.34 1.66 -14.29
CA LEU A 169 -30.16 0.39 -13.61
C LEU A 169 -31.52 -0.28 -13.38
N ASN A 170 -31.64 -1.56 -13.75
CA ASN A 170 -32.76 -2.38 -13.33
C ASN A 170 -32.54 -2.89 -11.90
N GLU A 171 -33.14 -2.21 -10.92
CA GLU A 171 -32.99 -2.54 -9.50
C GLU A 171 -33.55 -3.92 -9.14
N ASP A 172 -34.63 -4.36 -9.79
CA ASP A 172 -35.22 -5.68 -9.54
C ASP A 172 -34.24 -6.81 -9.94
N CYS A 173 -33.65 -6.69 -11.13
CA CYS A 173 -32.62 -7.64 -11.57
C CYS A 173 -31.39 -7.62 -10.65
N LEU A 174 -30.97 -6.43 -10.17
CA LEU A 174 -29.84 -6.34 -9.24
C LEU A 174 -30.17 -6.95 -7.88
N PHE A 175 -31.41 -6.85 -7.40
CA PHE A 175 -31.85 -7.48 -6.17
C PHE A 175 -31.84 -9.02 -6.29
N ASP A 176 -32.29 -9.55 -7.42
CA ASP A 176 -32.20 -10.98 -7.73
C ASP A 176 -30.73 -11.45 -7.74
N GLU A 177 -29.81 -10.70 -8.37
CA GLU A 177 -28.38 -11.01 -8.35
C GLU A 177 -27.80 -10.98 -6.93
N PHE A 178 -28.15 -9.97 -6.14
CA PHE A 178 -27.72 -9.84 -4.74
C PHE A 178 -28.15 -11.04 -3.89
N THR A 179 -29.42 -11.46 -3.99
CA THR A 179 -29.94 -12.60 -3.23
C THR A 179 -29.30 -13.92 -3.66
N ASN A 180 -29.06 -14.10 -4.96
CA ASN A 180 -28.35 -15.26 -5.51
C ASN A 180 -26.92 -15.35 -4.96
N ILE A 181 -26.16 -14.25 -4.97
CA ILE A 181 -24.79 -14.21 -4.43
C ILE A 181 -24.79 -14.54 -2.94
N LYS A 182 -25.71 -13.96 -2.15
CA LYS A 182 -25.83 -14.26 -0.71
C LYS A 182 -26.13 -15.73 -0.44
N SER A 183 -26.96 -16.35 -1.27
CA SER A 183 -27.28 -17.78 -1.17
C SER A 183 -26.05 -18.67 -1.44
N ILE A 184 -25.28 -18.35 -2.48
CA ILE A 184 -24.05 -19.08 -2.84
C ILE A 184 -23.04 -18.99 -1.68
N PHE A 185 -22.79 -17.80 -1.14
CA PHE A 185 -21.85 -17.63 -0.04
C PHE A 185 -22.27 -18.38 1.22
N LYS A 186 -23.56 -18.33 1.57
CA LYS A 186 -24.08 -19.12 2.70
C LYS A 186 -23.83 -20.62 2.53
N THR A 187 -23.92 -21.13 1.30
CA THR A 187 -23.70 -22.55 1.00
C THR A 187 -22.23 -22.97 1.05
N ILE A 188 -21.30 -22.01 0.84
CA ILE A 188 -19.85 -22.28 0.85
C ILE A 188 -19.26 -22.15 2.27
N SER A 189 -19.91 -21.37 3.14
CA SER A 189 -19.45 -21.13 4.52
C SER A 189 -19.97 -22.18 5.53
N ASP A 190 -20.87 -23.08 5.12
CA ASP A 190 -21.37 -24.24 5.88
C ASP A 190 -20.57 -25.52 5.54
#